data_AF-A0A661V7I0-F1
#
_entry.id   AF-A0A661V7I0-F1
#
_cell.length_a   1.000
_cell.length_b   1.000
_cell.length_c   1.000
_cell.angle_alpha   90.00
_cell.angle_beta   90.00
_cell.angle_gamma   90.00
#
_symmetry.space_group_name_H-M   'P 1'
#
loop_
_entity.id
_entity.type
_entity.pdbx_description
1 polymer ?
#
loop_
_entity_poly.entity_id
_entity_poly.type
_entity_poly.pdbx_seq_one_letter_code
_entity_poly.pdbx_strand_id
1 'polypeptide(L)'
;MQRERIPPEGEPDGFWAIAPDLVIEIISPSETAQMIHEKVADYLRAGTQLIWLVYPASQTVMEYYPPMEARRLTIEDELDGGDTVPGFRYPLKQLFA
;
A
#
# COMPACT_ATOMS: atom_id res chain seq x y z
N MET A 1 1.43 -11.48 0.00
CA MET A 1 0.88 -11.94 -1.29
C MET A 1 0.01 -13.15 -1.04
N GLN A 2 -1.21 -13.17 -1.60
CA GLN A 2 -2.13 -14.30 -1.47
C GLN A 2 -1.55 -15.55 -2.15
N ARG A 3 -1.76 -16.72 -1.53
CA ARG A 3 -1.17 -17.99 -2.00
C ARG A 3 -1.64 -18.37 -3.39
N GLU A 4 -2.87 -18.04 -3.76
CA GLU A 4 -3.44 -18.36 -5.07
C GLU A 4 -2.75 -17.63 -6.22
N ARG A 5 -2.01 -16.54 -5.93
CA ARG A 5 -1.31 -15.75 -6.95
C ARG A 5 0.13 -16.20 -7.18
N ILE A 6 0.65 -17.15 -6.40
CA ILE A 6 2.00 -17.68 -6.61
C ILE A 6 2.00 -18.54 -7.88
N PRO A 7 2.88 -18.28 -8.86
CA PRO A 7 2.97 -19.09 -10.07
C PRO A 7 3.22 -20.58 -9.73
N PRO A 8 2.75 -21.52 -10.56
CA PRO A 8 2.96 -22.95 -10.32
C PRO A 8 4.45 -23.32 -10.30
N GLU A 9 5.31 -22.52 -10.93
CA GLU A 9 6.77 -22.66 -10.89
C GLU A 9 7.38 -22.31 -9.52
N GLY A 10 6.60 -21.72 -8.61
CA GLY A 10 7.01 -21.34 -7.27
C GLY A 10 7.60 -19.93 -7.17
N GLU A 11 8.47 -19.72 -6.19
CA GLU A 11 9.19 -18.45 -6.03
C GLU A 11 10.26 -18.30 -7.12
N PRO A 12 10.34 -17.13 -7.80
CA PRO A 12 11.36 -16.90 -8.81
C PRO A 12 12.73 -16.64 -8.16
N ASP A 13 13.82 -17.00 -8.83
CA ASP A 13 15.21 -16.61 -8.47
C ASP A 13 15.49 -15.10 -8.65
N GLY A 14 14.45 -14.28 -8.85
CA GLY A 14 14.53 -12.85 -9.19
C GLY A 14 13.24 -12.10 -8.88
N PHE A 15 12.87 -11.15 -9.74
CA PHE A 15 11.67 -10.33 -9.50
C PHE A 15 10.38 -11.12 -9.70
N TRP A 16 9.40 -10.85 -8.84
CA TRP A 16 8.02 -11.27 -9.06
C TRP A 16 7.45 -10.55 -10.29
N ALA A 17 6.91 -11.31 -11.25
CA ALA A 17 6.23 -10.77 -12.43
C ALA A 17 4.77 -10.34 -12.15
N ILE A 18 4.40 -10.24 -10.88
CA ILE A 18 3.03 -10.05 -10.39
C ILE A 18 3.07 -8.97 -9.31
N ALA A 19 2.04 -8.11 -9.29
CA ALA A 19 1.93 -7.09 -8.26
C ALA A 19 1.63 -7.72 -6.89
N PRO A 20 2.15 -7.13 -5.80
CA PRO A 20 1.69 -7.42 -4.46
C PRO A 20 0.21 -7.08 -4.27
N ASP A 21 -0.48 -7.76 -3.35
CA ASP A 21 -1.86 -7.38 -2.98
C ASP A 21 -1.89 -6.09 -2.14
N LEU A 22 -0.86 -5.88 -1.32
CA LEU A 22 -0.63 -4.68 -0.50
C LEU A 22 0.71 -4.05 -0.85
N VAL A 23 0.72 -2.74 -1.08
CA VAL A 23 1.94 -1.93 -1.16
C VAL A 23 1.96 -0.90 -0.02
N ILE A 24 3.12 -0.71 0.61
CA ILE A 24 3.34 0.34 1.60
C ILE A 24 4.50 1.21 1.11
N GLU A 25 4.24 2.50 0.91
CA GLU A 25 5.23 3.47 0.45
C GLU A 25 5.39 4.56 1.51
N ILE A 26 6.63 4.82 1.93
CA ILE A 26 6.95 5.89 2.86
C ILE A 26 7.44 7.08 2.05
N ILE A 27 6.62 8.14 2.00
CA ILE A 27 6.86 9.29 1.13
C ILE A 27 7.96 10.17 1.69
N SER A 28 8.96 10.43 0.86
CA SER A 28 10.06 11.33 1.16
C SER A 28 9.72 12.80 0.84
N PRO A 29 10.33 13.79 1.51
CA PRO A 29 10.09 15.21 1.22
C PRO A 29 10.43 15.65 -0.21
N SER A 30 11.28 14.90 -0.92
CA SER A 30 11.70 15.19 -2.29
C SER A 30 10.72 14.69 -3.35
N GLU A 31 9.78 13.82 -2.99
CA GLU A 31 8.81 13.28 -3.94
C GLU A 31 7.71 14.30 -4.23
N THR A 32 7.48 14.52 -5.53
CA THR A 32 6.43 15.42 -5.99
C THR A 32 5.08 14.71 -5.99
N ALA A 33 3.99 15.49 -5.93
CA ALA A 33 2.64 14.94 -6.06
C ALA A 33 2.44 14.13 -7.35
N GLN A 34 3.11 14.54 -8.45
CA GLN A 34 3.04 13.83 -9.71
C GLN A 34 3.73 12.46 -9.65
N MET A 35 4.94 12.38 -9.09
CA MET A 35 5.64 11.09 -8.91
C MET A 35 4.81 10.12 -8.07
N ILE A 36 4.18 10.63 -7.00
CA ILE A 36 3.32 9.84 -6.13
C ILE A 36 2.08 9.34 -6.89
N HIS A 37 1.43 10.22 -7.66
CA HIS A 37 0.27 9.86 -8.46
C HIS A 37 0.60 8.78 -9.50
N GLU A 38 1.75 8.91 -10.18
CA GLU A 38 2.24 7.93 -11.14
C GLU A 38 2.48 6.56 -10.47
N LYS A 39 3.15 6.53 -9.31
CA LYS A 39 3.33 5.30 -8.53
C LYS A 39 2.00 4.62 -8.18
N VAL A 40 1.04 5.37 -7.65
CA VAL A 40 -0.28 4.82 -7.29
C VAL A 40 -0.97 4.25 -8.53
N ALA A 41 -0.98 4.98 -9.64
CA ALA A 41 -1.58 4.51 -10.87
C ALA A 41 -0.90 3.23 -11.40
N ASP A 42 0.42 3.15 -11.31
CA ASP A 42 1.18 1.97 -11.73
C ASP A 42 0.87 0.76 -10.86
N TYR A 43 0.85 0.92 -9.53
CA TYR A 43 0.52 -0.17 -8.61
C TYR A 43 -0.90 -0.69 -8.80
N LEU A 44 -1.90 0.21 -8.92
CA LEU A 44 -3.29 -0.19 -9.14
C LEU A 44 -3.46 -0.87 -10.51
N ARG A 45 -2.81 -0.35 -11.56
CA ARG A 45 -2.85 -0.97 -12.90
C ARG A 45 -2.19 -2.35 -12.93
N ALA A 46 -1.17 -2.55 -12.10
CA ALA A 46 -0.50 -3.84 -11.96
C ALA A 46 -1.31 -4.86 -11.14
N GLY A 47 -2.42 -4.46 -10.52
CA GLY A 47 -3.32 -5.36 -9.77
C GLY A 47 -3.05 -5.38 -8.26
N THR A 48 -2.51 -4.28 -7.71
CA THR A 48 -2.46 -4.06 -6.26
C THR A 48 -3.85 -3.72 -5.73
N GLN A 49 -4.26 -4.32 -4.61
CA GLN A 49 -5.61 -4.16 -4.07
C GLN A 49 -5.71 -3.11 -2.96
N LEU A 50 -4.61 -2.87 -2.25
CA LEU A 50 -4.49 -1.86 -1.19
C LEU A 50 -3.12 -1.19 -1.26
N ILE A 51 -3.09 0.13 -1.18
CA ILE A 51 -1.84 0.89 -1.09
C ILE A 51 -1.92 1.80 0.14
N TRP A 52 -0.89 1.79 0.97
CA TRP A 52 -0.70 2.76 2.05
C TRP A 52 0.45 3.69 1.71
N LEU A 53 0.13 4.96 1.42
CA LEU A 53 1.13 6.02 1.34
C LEU A 53 1.27 6.68 2.71
N VAL A 54 2.39 6.42 3.37
CA VAL A 54 2.71 6.98 4.68
C VAL A 54 3.41 8.33 4.47
N TYR A 55 2.88 9.38 5.08
CA TYR A 55 3.48 10.72 5.08
C TYR A 55 4.01 11.05 6.48
N PRO A 56 5.31 10.82 6.78
CA PRO A 56 5.85 11.00 8.12
C PRO A 56 5.76 12.46 8.61
N ALA A 57 5.97 13.43 7.71
CA ALA A 57 5.99 14.85 8.07
C ALA A 57 4.62 15.37 8.57
N SER A 58 3.52 14.82 8.05
CA SER A 58 2.16 15.17 8.44
C SER A 58 1.50 14.12 9.36
N GLN A 59 2.20 13.03 9.66
CA GLN A 59 1.69 11.88 10.44
C GLN A 59 0.33 11.40 9.94
N THR A 60 0.23 11.21 8.62
CA THR A 60 -0.99 10.74 7.96
C THR A 60 -0.67 9.58 7.03
N VAL A 61 -1.69 8.78 6.75
CA VAL A 61 -1.62 7.75 5.72
C VAL A 61 -2.74 8.00 4.71
N MET A 62 -2.42 7.94 3.42
CA MET A 62 -3.43 7.83 2.38
C MET A 62 -3.57 6.37 2.00
N GLU A 63 -4.78 5.84 2.10
CA GLU A 63 -5.11 4.52 1.58
C GLU A 63 -5.69 4.66 0.19
N TYR A 64 -5.23 3.81 -0.75
CA TYR A 64 -5.79 3.72 -2.08
C TYR A 64 -6.30 2.32 -2.39
N TYR A 65 -7.41 2.28 -3.13
CA TYR A 65 -8.05 1.07 -3.64
C TYR A 65 -8.30 1.21 -5.15
N PRO A 66 -8.32 0.11 -5.92
CA PRO A 66 -8.71 0.15 -7.32
C PRO A 66 -10.14 0.71 -7.51
N PRO A 67 -10.40 1.47 -8.59
CA PRO A 67 -9.44 1.89 -9.62
C PRO A 67 -8.64 3.14 -9.27
N MET A 68 -9.08 3.97 -8.32
CA MET A 68 -8.36 5.15 -7.79
C MET A 68 -9.14 5.76 -6.61
N GLU A 69 -9.77 4.92 -5.78
CA GLU A 69 -10.48 5.40 -4.59
C GLU A 69 -9.46 5.68 -3.50
N ALA A 70 -9.62 6.79 -2.77
CA ALA A 70 -8.66 7.22 -1.77
C ALA A 70 -9.34 7.60 -0.45
N ARG A 71 -8.76 7.17 0.66
CA ARG A 71 -9.16 7.57 2.01
C ARG A 71 -7.97 8.14 2.76
N ARG A 72 -8.17 9.27 3.43
CA ARG A 72 -7.16 9.82 4.34
C ARG A 72 -7.38 9.26 5.73
N LEU A 73 -6.32 8.75 6.34
CA LEU A 73 -6.25 8.38 7.73
C LEU A 73 -5.36 9.36 8.50
N THR A 74 -5.77 9.62 9.73
CA THR A 74 -5.12 10.48 10.72
C THR A 74 -4.55 9.64 11.86
N ILE A 75 -3.83 10.27 12.78
CA ILE A 75 -3.21 9.56 13.90
C ILE A 75 -4.21 8.85 14.83
N GLU A 76 -5.47 9.28 14.84
CA GLU A 76 -6.54 8.67 15.65
C GLU A 76 -7.16 7.43 14.99
N ASP A 77 -6.81 7.17 13.72
CA ASP A 77 -7.28 6.02 12.97
C ASP A 77 -6.31 4.82 13.11
N GLU A 78 -6.67 3.71 12.48
CA GLU A 78 -5.83 2.52 12.35
C GLU A 78 -5.70 2.09 10.90
N LEU A 79 -4.56 1.46 10.58
CA LEU A 79 -4.42 0.68 9.36
C LEU A 79 -5.27 -0.59 9.50
N ASP A 80 -6.16 -0.84 8.55
CA ASP A 80 -6.97 -2.06 8.49
C ASP A 80 -6.65 -2.80 7.18
N GLY A 81 -6.11 -4.01 7.31
CA GLY A 81 -5.77 -4.85 6.16
C GLY A 81 -6.98 -5.35 5.38
N GLY A 82 -8.19 -5.27 5.95
CA GLY A 82 -9.41 -5.75 5.32
C GLY A 82 -9.29 -7.18 4.78
N ASP A 83 -9.84 -7.43 3.59
CA ASP A 83 -9.71 -8.72 2.91
C ASP A 83 -8.32 -8.93 2.28
N THR A 84 -7.56 -7.85 2.07
CA THR A 84 -6.22 -7.90 1.47
C THR A 84 -5.21 -8.55 2.42
N VAL A 85 -5.26 -8.21 3.71
CA VAL A 85 -4.45 -8.80 4.78
C VAL A 85 -5.36 -9.11 5.97
N PRO A 86 -6.12 -10.22 5.94
CA PRO A 86 -7.13 -10.52 6.95
C PRO A 86 -6.58 -10.55 8.37
N GLY A 87 -7.27 -9.83 9.27
CA GLY A 87 -6.94 -9.77 10.70
C GLY A 87 -5.80 -8.82 11.04
N PHE A 88 -5.17 -8.16 10.07
CA PHE A 88 -4.18 -7.12 10.34
C PHE A 88 -4.87 -5.81 10.72
N ARG A 89 -4.56 -5.31 11.92
CA ARG A 89 -4.93 -3.97 12.36
C ARG A 89 -3.77 -3.32 13.11
N TYR A 90 -3.53 -2.04 12.87
CA TYR A 90 -2.43 -1.33 13.53
C TYR A 90 -2.77 0.15 13.79
N PRO A 91 -2.85 0.60 15.05
CA PRO A 91 -3.16 2.00 15.37
C PRO A 91 -2.10 2.96 14.83
N LEU A 92 -2.49 4.00 14.09
CA LEU A 92 -1.54 4.94 13.49
C LEU A 92 -0.79 5.77 14.53
N LYS A 93 -1.39 5.99 15.69
CA LYS A 93 -0.70 6.58 16.85
C LYS A 93 0.57 5.82 17.25
N GLN A 94 0.59 4.49 17.12
CA GLN A 94 1.77 3.68 17.42
C GLN A 94 2.78 3.68 16.26
N LEU A 95 2.34 3.96 15.04
CA LEU A 95 3.22 4.03 13.86
C LEU A 95 4.15 5.24 13.92
N PHE A 96 3.64 6.37 14.45
CA PHE A 96 4.33 7.65 14.48
C PHE A 96 4.84 8.05 15.88
N ALA A 97 4.83 7.13 16.83
CA ALA A 97 5.26 7.35 18.23
C ALA A 97 6.78 7.49 18.38
#